data_AF-A0A838SXB5-F1
#
_entry.id   AF-A0A838SXB5-F1
#
_cell.length_a   1.000
_cell.length_b   1.000
_cell.length_c   1.000
_cell.angle_alpha   90.00
_cell.angle_beta   90.00
_cell.angle_gamma   90.00
#
_symmetry.space_group_name_H-M   'P 1'
#
loop_
_entity.id
_entity.type
_entity.pdbx_description
1 polymer ?
#
loop_
_entity_poly.entity_id
_entity_poly.type
_entity_poly.pdbx_seq_one_letter_code
_entity_poly.pdbx_strand_id
1 'polypeptide(L)'
;MSRTLVERSAEFLQARTSRRSFLAKAAIVGSALAAAPATYLLRPGSAYGAVCGPDSSCSDGYTVFCCSINRGMNKCPPGTFVGGWWKADSSGYCCSSDGQRRARYYIDCQGRCGDCKSGCHDSFCDPRCVNCRCRCGTNSSCDQRRACCNYFRYGQCHQEIGCGGPVACRVVTCTPPYRLYDSCGTTNLVDQRTVAHTAPCLAGRCD
;
A
#
# COMPACT_ATOMS: atom_id res chain seq x y z
N MET A 1 20.56 15.87 -42.24
CA MET A 1 20.19 16.47 -40.94
C MET A 1 19.54 15.42 -40.02
N SER A 2 20.32 14.51 -39.45
CA SER A 2 19.77 13.40 -38.62
C SER A 2 20.69 13.05 -37.45
N ARG A 3 22.03 13.08 -37.67
CA ARG A 3 23.02 12.75 -36.63
C ARG A 3 22.97 13.67 -35.41
N THR A 4 22.86 14.98 -35.60
CA THR A 4 22.80 15.95 -34.49
C THR A 4 21.54 15.85 -33.64
N LEU A 5 20.41 15.43 -34.22
CA LEU A 5 19.18 15.15 -33.46
C LEU A 5 19.30 13.85 -32.68
N VAL A 6 19.87 12.80 -33.29
CA VAL A 6 20.12 11.51 -32.62
C VAL A 6 21.12 11.67 -31.49
N GLU A 7 22.21 12.41 -31.68
CA GLU A 7 23.24 12.69 -30.67
C GLU A 7 22.67 13.49 -29.49
N ARG A 8 21.91 14.56 -29.75
CA ARG A 8 21.25 15.32 -28.67
C ARG A 8 20.18 14.50 -27.93
N SER A 9 19.45 13.64 -28.66
CA SER A 9 18.49 12.73 -28.05
C SER A 9 19.18 11.68 -27.19
N ALA A 10 20.30 11.13 -27.66
CA ALA A 10 21.11 10.16 -26.95
C ALA A 10 21.76 10.79 -25.70
N GLU A 11 22.33 11.99 -25.79
CA GLU A 11 22.89 12.72 -24.65
C GLU A 11 21.82 13.06 -23.61
N PHE A 12 20.64 13.51 -24.05
CA PHE A 12 19.52 13.78 -23.15
C PHE A 12 19.01 12.51 -22.46
N LEU A 13 18.90 11.41 -23.19
CA LEU A 13 18.53 10.11 -22.64
C LEU A 13 19.62 9.60 -21.69
N GLN A 14 20.89 9.74 -22.02
CA GLN A 14 22.01 9.31 -21.21
C GLN A 14 22.14 10.14 -19.91
N ALA A 15 21.80 11.42 -19.96
CA ALA A 15 21.69 12.28 -18.78
C ALA A 15 20.53 11.88 -17.86
N ARG A 16 19.46 11.28 -18.40
CA ARG A 16 18.26 10.88 -17.63
C ARG A 16 18.13 9.38 -17.34
N THR A 17 18.97 8.54 -17.95
CA THR A 17 18.92 7.08 -17.77
C THR A 17 20.31 6.54 -17.46
N SER A 18 20.47 5.98 -16.27
CA SER A 18 21.65 5.19 -15.93
C SER A 18 21.51 3.77 -16.47
N ARG A 19 22.62 3.13 -16.82
CA ARG A 19 22.64 1.71 -17.24
C ARG A 19 21.90 0.81 -16.25
N ARG A 20 22.07 1.06 -14.94
CA ARG A 20 21.39 0.32 -13.87
C ARG A 20 19.87 0.52 -13.91
N SER A 21 19.42 1.77 -14.09
CA SER A 21 17.98 2.06 -14.18
C SER A 21 17.36 1.44 -15.44
N PHE A 22 18.07 1.47 -16.57
CA PHE A 22 17.61 0.82 -17.79
C PHE A 22 17.47 -0.69 -17.62
N LEU A 23 18.50 -1.37 -17.09
CA LEU A 23 18.45 -2.82 -16.85
C LEU A 23 17.36 -3.22 -15.86
N ALA A 24 17.16 -2.45 -14.78
CA ALA A 24 16.07 -2.71 -13.84
C ALA A 24 14.69 -2.58 -14.50
N LYS A 25 14.48 -1.56 -15.33
CA LYS A 25 13.23 -1.38 -16.09
C LYS A 25 13.00 -2.51 -17.10
N ALA A 26 14.04 -2.89 -17.84
CA ALA A 26 13.97 -4.00 -18.79
C ALA A 26 13.66 -5.34 -18.09
N ALA A 27 14.26 -5.59 -16.92
CA ALA A 27 13.96 -6.77 -16.11
C ALA A 27 12.49 -6.83 -15.67
N ILE A 28 11.91 -5.71 -15.19
CA ILE A 28 10.50 -5.66 -14.80
C ILE A 28 9.57 -5.94 -15.99
N VAL A 29 9.87 -5.38 -17.17
CA VAL A 29 9.10 -5.67 -18.40
C VAL A 29 9.21 -7.14 -18.78
N GLY A 30 10.42 -7.71 -18.72
CA GLY A 30 10.63 -9.14 -18.96
C GLY A 30 9.85 -10.02 -17.99
N SER A 31 9.86 -9.70 -16.69
CA SER A 31 9.08 -10.40 -15.67
C SER A 31 7.57 -10.30 -15.91
N ALA A 32 7.07 -9.14 -16.34
CA ALA A 32 5.66 -8.96 -16.66
C ALA A 32 5.21 -9.88 -17.80
N LEU A 33 6.02 -9.97 -18.86
CA LEU A 33 5.76 -10.87 -19.99
C LEU A 33 5.86 -12.35 -19.60
N ALA A 34 6.74 -12.72 -18.67
CA ALA A 34 6.90 -14.11 -18.25
C ALA A 34 5.82 -14.56 -17.25
N ALA A 35 5.53 -13.75 -16.23
CA ALA A 35 4.67 -14.14 -15.12
C ALA A 35 3.19 -13.78 -15.34
N ALA A 36 2.91 -12.73 -16.11
CA ALA A 36 1.56 -12.24 -16.32
C ALA A 36 1.31 -11.74 -17.76
N PRO A 37 1.66 -12.51 -18.81
CA PRO A 37 1.63 -12.07 -20.20
C PRO A 37 0.27 -11.52 -20.62
N ALA A 38 -0.80 -12.27 -20.36
CA ALA A 38 -2.15 -11.86 -20.73
C ALA A 38 -2.60 -10.59 -20.00
N THR A 39 -2.24 -10.44 -18.71
CA THR A 39 -2.60 -9.24 -17.94
C THR A 39 -1.84 -8.02 -18.45
N TYR A 40 -0.54 -8.17 -18.71
CA TYR A 40 0.30 -7.07 -19.19
C TYR A 40 -0.05 -6.63 -20.62
N LEU A 41 -0.42 -7.57 -21.50
CA LEU A 41 -0.74 -7.28 -22.90
C LEU A 41 -2.20 -6.84 -23.11
N LEU A 42 -3.16 -7.40 -22.37
CA LEU A 42 -4.59 -7.19 -22.63
C LEU A 42 -5.25 -6.16 -21.71
N ARG A 43 -4.56 -5.68 -20.67
CA ARG A 43 -5.11 -4.67 -19.75
C ARG A 43 -4.19 -3.45 -19.66
N PRO A 44 -4.76 -2.24 -19.68
CA PRO A 44 -3.97 -1.03 -19.46
C PRO A 44 -3.35 -1.07 -18.06
N GLY A 45 -2.04 -0.83 -17.97
CA GLY A 45 -1.30 -0.86 -16.72
C GLY A 45 0.20 -0.72 -16.94
N SER A 46 0.97 -0.72 -15.84
CA SER A 46 2.44 -0.75 -15.90
C SER A 46 2.96 -2.19 -15.81
N ALA A 47 4.15 -2.46 -16.37
CA ALA A 47 4.82 -3.75 -16.18
C ALA A 47 5.02 -4.06 -14.69
N TYR A 48 5.31 -3.02 -13.90
CA TYR A 48 5.41 -3.13 -12.46
C TYR A 48 4.08 -3.56 -11.83
N GLY A 49 2.96 -2.96 -12.22
CA GLY A 49 1.63 -3.37 -11.74
C GLY A 49 1.22 -4.78 -12.18
N ALA A 50 1.68 -5.25 -13.34
CA ALA A 50 1.47 -6.63 -13.79
C ALA A 50 2.22 -7.65 -12.92
N VAL A 51 3.43 -7.30 -12.46
CA VAL A 51 4.26 -8.18 -11.59
C VAL A 51 3.86 -8.08 -10.13
N CYS A 52 3.71 -6.86 -9.63
CA CYS A 52 3.53 -6.55 -8.21
C CYS A 52 2.06 -6.44 -7.77
N GLY A 53 1.14 -6.52 -8.72
CA GLY A 53 -0.27 -6.26 -8.49
C GLY A 53 -0.64 -4.77 -8.62
N PRO A 54 -1.94 -4.47 -8.69
CA PRO A 54 -2.43 -3.13 -8.98
C PRO A 54 -2.12 -2.16 -7.85
N ASP A 55 -2.01 -0.89 -8.24
CA ASP A 55 -1.85 0.27 -7.35
C ASP A 55 -0.71 0.12 -6.32
N SER A 56 0.37 -0.53 -6.74
CA SER A 56 1.53 -0.84 -5.90
C SER A 56 2.59 0.26 -5.89
N SER A 57 2.38 1.35 -6.64
CA SER A 57 3.30 2.48 -6.75
C SER A 57 2.98 3.61 -5.77
N CYS A 58 3.93 4.52 -5.58
CA CYS A 58 3.75 5.67 -4.69
C CYS A 58 2.75 6.70 -5.23
N SER A 59 2.58 6.80 -6.55
CA SER A 59 1.67 7.75 -7.19
C SER A 59 0.21 7.32 -7.12
N ASP A 60 -0.08 6.05 -6.81
CA ASP A 60 -1.44 5.51 -6.87
C ASP A 60 -2.32 5.92 -5.69
N GLY A 61 -1.76 6.61 -4.70
CA GLY A 61 -2.50 7.19 -3.56
C GLY A 61 -2.80 6.22 -2.42
N TYR A 62 -2.55 4.92 -2.59
CA TYR A 62 -2.75 3.93 -1.53
C TYR A 62 -1.64 3.92 -0.48
N THR A 63 -1.96 3.40 0.71
CA THR A 63 -1.03 3.25 1.82
C THR A 63 -0.31 1.90 1.79
N VAL A 64 0.98 1.91 2.15
CA VAL A 64 1.86 0.73 2.27
C VAL A 64 1.33 -0.28 3.28
N PHE A 65 1.63 -1.57 3.08
CA PHE A 65 1.36 -2.59 4.06
C PHE A 65 2.34 -2.54 5.24
N CYS A 66 1.86 -2.87 6.43
CA CYS A 66 2.69 -2.79 7.64
C CYS A 66 3.89 -3.73 7.57
N CYS A 67 3.74 -4.92 7.00
CA CYS A 67 4.88 -5.84 6.86
C CYS A 67 6.05 -5.23 6.07
N SER A 68 5.77 -4.36 5.09
CA SER A 68 6.79 -3.73 4.24
C SER A 68 7.66 -2.72 5.00
N ILE A 69 7.12 -2.08 6.06
CA ILE A 69 7.84 -1.06 6.84
C ILE A 69 8.11 -1.46 8.29
N ASN A 70 7.53 -2.57 8.75
CA ASN A 70 7.57 -3.05 10.13
C ASN A 70 8.32 -4.38 10.25
N ARG A 71 9.48 -4.49 9.57
CA ARG A 71 10.38 -5.68 9.63
C ARG A 71 9.66 -7.00 9.29
N GLY A 72 8.80 -6.99 8.28
CA GLY A 72 8.00 -8.15 7.88
C GLY A 72 6.77 -8.40 8.75
N MET A 73 6.57 -7.67 9.86
CA MET A 73 5.44 -7.88 10.75
C MET A 73 4.17 -7.21 10.22
N ASN A 74 3.17 -8.02 9.90
CA ASN A 74 1.84 -7.56 9.50
C ASN A 74 0.99 -7.20 10.74
N LYS A 75 1.45 -6.21 11.51
CA LYS A 75 0.76 -5.64 12.68
C LYS A 75 1.03 -4.15 12.76
N CYS A 76 0.16 -3.41 13.45
CA CYS A 76 0.37 -1.99 13.67
C CYS A 76 1.70 -1.74 14.42
N PRO A 77 2.59 -0.87 13.91
CA PRO A 77 3.86 -0.57 14.55
C PRO A 77 3.66 0.25 15.84
N PRO A 78 4.65 0.28 16.75
CA PRO A 78 4.61 1.14 17.93
C PRO A 78 4.32 2.61 17.57
N GLY A 79 3.59 3.32 18.44
CA GLY A 79 3.18 4.69 18.17
C GLY A 79 2.01 4.83 17.20
N THR A 80 1.36 3.73 16.83
CA THR A 80 0.11 3.73 16.05
C THR A 80 -1.02 3.05 16.81
N PHE A 81 -2.25 3.19 16.31
CA PHE A 81 -3.44 2.48 16.79
C PHE A 81 -4.32 2.10 15.60
N VAL A 82 -5.25 1.15 15.81
CA VAL A 82 -6.19 0.74 14.77
C VAL A 82 -7.25 1.83 14.57
N GLY A 83 -7.19 2.56 13.45
CA GLY A 83 -8.04 3.73 13.21
C GLY A 83 -9.37 3.42 12.51
N GLY A 84 -9.44 2.29 11.82
CA GLY A 84 -10.61 1.85 11.04
C GLY A 84 -10.24 0.73 10.09
N TRP A 85 -11.24 0.18 9.40
CA TRP A 85 -11.03 -0.92 8.47
C TRP A 85 -12.06 -0.92 7.33
N TRP A 86 -11.78 -1.69 6.29
CA TRP A 86 -12.75 -2.07 5.26
C TRP A 86 -12.46 -3.50 4.79
N LYS A 87 -13.38 -4.06 4.02
CA LYS A 87 -13.19 -5.35 3.36
C LYS A 87 -13.14 -5.23 1.85
N ALA A 88 -12.48 -6.19 1.22
CA ALA A 88 -12.65 -6.53 -0.19
C ALA A 88 -13.11 -7.99 -0.25
N ASP A 89 -14.24 -8.22 -0.90
CA ASP A 89 -14.83 -9.55 -1.00
C ASP A 89 -14.16 -10.37 -2.09
N SER A 90 -14.29 -11.70 -2.00
CA SER A 90 -13.75 -12.63 -3.00
C SER A 90 -12.24 -12.45 -3.27
N SER A 91 -11.47 -12.15 -2.21
CA SER A 91 -10.03 -11.97 -2.33
C SER A 91 -9.33 -13.30 -2.57
N GLY A 92 -8.46 -13.34 -3.57
CA GLY A 92 -7.62 -14.52 -3.86
C GLY A 92 -6.53 -14.79 -2.82
N TYR A 93 -6.45 -14.01 -1.73
CA TYR A 93 -5.48 -14.18 -0.64
C TYR A 93 -6.12 -14.69 0.66
N CYS A 94 -7.44 -14.86 0.68
CA CYS A 94 -8.17 -15.34 1.84
C CYS A 94 -9.15 -16.40 1.39
N CYS A 95 -8.90 -17.67 1.75
CA CYS A 95 -9.77 -18.77 1.37
C CYS A 95 -10.16 -19.63 2.55
N SER A 96 -11.34 -20.24 2.45
CA SER A 96 -11.73 -21.34 3.31
C SER A 96 -11.06 -22.64 2.88
N SER A 97 -11.15 -23.65 3.74
CA SER A 97 -10.62 -25.00 3.49
C SER A 97 -11.22 -25.68 2.26
N ASP A 98 -12.39 -25.24 1.80
CA ASP A 98 -13.09 -25.69 0.59
C ASP A 98 -12.67 -24.93 -0.68
N GLY A 99 -11.63 -24.09 -0.61
CA GLY A 99 -11.12 -23.31 -1.73
C GLY A 99 -11.96 -22.07 -2.08
N GLN A 100 -13.05 -21.79 -1.36
CA GLN A 100 -13.85 -20.60 -1.63
C GLN A 100 -13.11 -19.33 -1.21
N ARG A 101 -13.13 -18.32 -2.10
CA ARG A 101 -12.55 -17.01 -1.81
C ARG A 101 -13.43 -16.25 -0.82
N ARG A 102 -12.79 -15.60 0.13
CA ARG A 102 -13.42 -14.89 1.23
C ARG A 102 -13.03 -13.42 1.24
N ALA A 103 -13.70 -12.67 2.09
CA ALA A 103 -13.33 -11.29 2.35
C ALA A 103 -11.91 -11.22 2.92
N ARG A 104 -11.12 -10.28 2.39
CA ARG A 104 -9.90 -9.80 3.01
C ARG A 104 -10.16 -8.44 3.62
N TYR A 105 -9.71 -8.27 4.84
CA TYR A 105 -9.88 -7.06 5.61
C TYR A 105 -8.59 -6.27 5.63
N TYR A 106 -8.73 -4.96 5.48
CA TYR A 106 -7.65 -4.00 5.49
C TYR A 106 -7.87 -3.05 6.65
N ILE A 107 -6.84 -2.86 7.47
CA ILE A 107 -6.93 -2.16 8.74
C ILE A 107 -5.91 -1.03 8.69
N ASP A 108 -6.37 0.21 8.85
CA ASP A 108 -5.52 1.37 8.89
C ASP A 108 -4.88 1.51 10.28
N CYS A 109 -3.54 1.55 10.32
CA CYS A 109 -2.78 1.87 11.53
C CYS A 109 -2.51 3.37 11.56
N GLN A 110 -3.33 4.11 12.31
CA GLN A 110 -3.23 5.55 12.46
C GLN A 110 -2.06 5.91 13.38
N GLY A 111 -1.24 6.90 13.01
CA GLY A 111 -0.27 7.47 13.94
C GLY A 111 -0.95 8.03 15.18
N ARG A 112 -0.32 7.90 16.35
CA ARG A 112 -0.70 8.68 17.54
C ARG A 112 -0.14 10.09 17.40
N CYS A 113 -0.89 11.09 17.88
CA CYS A 113 -0.30 12.40 18.12
C CYS A 113 0.76 12.26 19.22
N GLY A 114 1.92 12.91 19.05
CA GLY A 114 2.90 13.06 20.11
C GLY A 114 2.48 14.13 21.14
N ASP A 115 3.42 14.59 21.96
CA ASP A 115 3.18 15.43 23.14
C ASP A 115 2.88 16.91 22.85
N CYS A 116 2.45 17.24 21.63
CA CYS A 116 2.07 18.61 21.32
C CYS A 116 0.87 19.05 22.15
N LYS A 117 0.97 20.22 22.77
CA LYS A 117 -0.12 20.88 23.51
C LYS A 117 -1.16 21.53 22.59
N SER A 118 -0.88 21.66 21.28
CA SER A 118 -1.80 22.21 20.28
C SER A 118 -2.73 21.11 19.77
N GLY A 119 -4.04 21.38 19.86
CA GLY A 119 -5.11 20.44 19.58
C GLY A 119 -5.23 19.99 18.12
N CYS A 120 -6.31 19.28 17.85
CA CYS A 120 -6.53 18.58 16.60
C CYS A 120 -7.36 19.44 15.66
N HIS A 121 -7.01 19.44 14.38
CA HIS A 121 -7.81 20.09 13.35
C HIS A 121 -8.52 19.00 12.56
N ASP A 122 -9.84 19.08 12.44
CA ASP A 122 -10.68 18.08 11.77
C ASP A 122 -10.41 16.63 12.22
N SER A 123 -10.19 16.41 13.51
CA SER A 123 -9.87 15.09 14.10
C SER A 123 -8.49 14.53 13.73
N PHE A 124 -7.60 15.34 13.15
CA PHE A 124 -6.21 14.97 12.86
C PHE A 124 -5.20 15.81 13.65
N CYS A 125 -4.07 15.20 13.99
CA CYS A 125 -2.97 15.91 14.64
C CYS A 125 -2.42 17.00 13.71
N ASP A 126 -1.94 18.10 14.28
CA ASP A 126 -1.06 19.01 13.54
C ASP A 126 0.15 18.21 12.98
N PRO A 127 0.57 18.42 11.72
CA PRO A 127 1.69 17.70 11.12
C PRO A 127 2.99 17.76 11.93
N ARG A 128 3.22 18.82 12.72
CA ARG A 128 4.38 18.97 13.62
C ARG A 128 4.34 18.00 14.79
N CYS A 129 3.18 17.42 15.07
CA CYS A 129 2.89 16.54 16.20
C CYS A 129 2.88 15.07 15.81
N VAL A 130 3.11 14.77 14.54
CA VAL A 130 3.15 13.43 14.01
C VAL A 130 4.60 12.95 14.00
N ASN A 131 4.90 11.91 14.75
CA ASN A 131 6.21 11.23 14.69
C ASN A 131 6.28 10.26 13.49
N CYS A 132 5.94 10.77 12.30
CA CYS A 132 6.10 10.04 11.05
C CYS A 132 6.15 11.02 9.87
N ARG A 133 6.93 10.68 8.84
CA ARG A 133 7.10 11.50 7.64
C ARG A 133 6.51 10.81 6.43
N CYS A 134 5.78 11.57 5.62
CA CYS A 134 5.28 11.10 4.34
C CYS A 134 6.45 10.66 3.45
N ARG A 135 6.39 9.41 2.97
CA ARG A 135 7.38 8.83 2.06
C ARG A 135 6.75 7.73 1.22
N CYS A 136 7.40 7.39 0.12
CA CYS A 136 7.09 6.18 -0.63
C CYS A 136 7.65 4.94 0.09
N GLY A 137 7.02 3.79 -0.14
CA GLY A 137 7.63 2.50 0.13
C GLY A 137 8.91 2.30 -0.70
N THR A 138 9.66 1.25 -0.38
CA THR A 138 10.97 1.02 -1.03
C THR A 138 10.80 0.66 -2.50
N ASN A 139 11.54 1.30 -3.39
CA ASN A 139 11.54 0.99 -4.83
C ASN A 139 12.04 -0.44 -5.17
N SER A 140 12.61 -1.14 -4.18
CA SER A 140 13.09 -2.52 -4.29
C SER A 140 12.07 -3.58 -3.89
N SER A 141 10.86 -3.21 -3.46
CA SER A 141 9.79 -4.15 -3.10
C SER A 141 8.55 -3.87 -3.93
N CYS A 142 7.66 -4.86 -4.07
CA CYS A 142 6.35 -4.73 -4.72
C CYS A 142 5.32 -3.89 -3.93
N ASP A 143 5.77 -3.06 -2.99
CA ASP A 143 4.92 -2.20 -2.18
C ASP A 143 5.56 -0.82 -2.00
N GLN A 144 5.49 -0.03 -3.07
CA GLN A 144 6.00 1.35 -3.13
C GLN A 144 4.94 2.37 -2.71
N ARG A 145 3.76 1.91 -2.28
CA ARG A 145 2.67 2.71 -1.75
C ARG A 145 3.13 3.65 -0.65
N ARG A 146 2.32 4.66 -0.34
CA ARG A 146 2.68 5.74 0.58
C ARG A 146 2.71 5.27 2.03
N ALA A 147 3.66 5.74 2.82
CA ALA A 147 3.68 5.62 4.27
C ALA A 147 3.47 7.01 4.89
N CYS A 148 2.56 7.13 5.85
CA CYS A 148 2.33 8.38 6.61
C CYS A 148 1.97 9.62 5.77
N CYS A 149 1.32 9.43 4.61
CA CYS A 149 0.89 10.53 3.74
C CYS A 149 -0.62 10.75 3.77
N ASN A 150 -1.39 9.70 4.03
CA ASN A 150 -2.85 9.74 3.90
C ASN A 150 -3.48 10.10 5.25
N TYR A 151 -4.09 11.28 5.32
CA TYR A 151 -4.87 11.73 6.47
C TYR A 151 -6.33 11.42 6.21
N PHE A 152 -6.77 10.30 6.76
CA PHE A 152 -8.13 9.81 6.62
C PHE A 152 -8.41 8.84 7.77
N ARG A 153 -9.68 8.70 8.17
CA ARG A 153 -10.11 7.76 9.20
C ARG A 153 -11.56 7.35 9.00
N TYR A 154 -11.83 6.03 8.92
CA TYR A 154 -13.19 5.49 8.77
C TYR A 154 -14.07 5.62 10.02
N GLY A 155 -13.47 5.86 11.20
CA GLY A 155 -14.21 6.11 12.44
C GLY A 155 -14.89 4.87 13.02
N GLN A 156 -14.37 3.67 12.77
CA GLN A 156 -14.99 2.41 13.22
C GLN A 156 -14.22 1.68 14.31
N CYS A 157 -13.03 2.16 14.61
CA CYS A 157 -12.16 1.63 15.65
C CYS A 157 -11.63 2.77 16.51
N HIS A 158 -11.49 2.51 17.81
CA HIS A 158 -10.92 3.43 18.78
C HIS A 158 -11.57 4.83 18.76
N GLN A 159 -12.90 4.91 18.63
CA GLN A 159 -13.63 6.17 18.50
C GLN A 159 -13.40 7.14 19.66
N GLU A 160 -13.00 6.63 20.83
CA GLU A 160 -12.59 7.40 21.99
C GLU A 160 -11.33 8.25 21.76
N ILE A 161 -10.48 7.87 20.79
CA ILE A 161 -9.32 8.67 20.41
C ILE A 161 -9.80 9.77 19.47
N GLY A 162 -9.93 11.00 19.96
CA GLY A 162 -10.41 12.13 19.17
C GLY A 162 -9.47 12.56 18.03
N CYS A 163 -8.19 12.16 18.08
CA CYS A 163 -7.17 12.66 17.18
C CYS A 163 -6.24 11.59 16.64
N GLY A 164 -6.12 11.52 15.31
CA GLY A 164 -5.20 10.63 14.63
C GLY A 164 -4.14 11.37 13.83
N GLY A 165 -2.94 10.81 13.72
CA GLY A 165 -1.96 11.20 12.71
C GLY A 165 -2.38 10.68 11.32
N PRO A 166 -1.49 10.63 10.34
CA PRO A 166 -1.75 9.95 9.08
C PRO A 166 -1.77 8.43 9.27
N VAL A 167 -2.30 7.71 8.29
CA VAL A 167 -2.18 6.26 8.22
C VAL A 167 -0.72 5.89 7.98
N ALA A 168 -0.10 5.24 8.96
CA ALA A 168 1.30 4.84 8.88
C ALA A 168 1.51 3.68 7.92
N CYS A 169 0.64 2.68 8.03
CA CYS A 169 0.60 1.49 7.18
C CYS A 169 -0.74 0.78 7.33
N ARG A 170 -0.96 -0.25 6.50
CA ARG A 170 -2.13 -1.11 6.54
C ARG A 170 -1.81 -2.54 6.96
N VAL A 171 -2.54 -3.06 7.91
CA VAL A 171 -2.56 -4.49 8.21
C VAL A 171 -3.61 -5.16 7.32
N VAL A 172 -3.33 -6.38 6.87
CA VAL A 172 -4.30 -7.19 6.15
C VAL A 172 -4.57 -8.51 6.85
N THR A 173 -5.80 -9.00 6.80
CA THR A 173 -6.15 -10.25 7.47
C THR A 173 -7.37 -10.90 6.82
N CYS A 174 -7.50 -12.22 6.99
CA CYS A 174 -8.69 -12.97 6.59
C CYS A 174 -9.70 -13.11 7.74
N THR A 175 -9.34 -12.64 8.93
CA THR A 175 -10.22 -12.59 10.10
C THR A 175 -10.82 -11.20 10.24
N PRO A 176 -12.14 -11.06 10.45
CA PRO A 176 -12.76 -9.75 10.60
C PRO A 176 -12.14 -8.94 11.76
N PRO A 177 -11.87 -7.63 11.59
CA PRO A 177 -11.15 -6.83 12.59
C PRO A 177 -11.86 -6.73 13.93
N TYR A 178 -13.19 -6.69 13.96
CA TYR A 178 -13.99 -6.71 15.20
C TYR A 178 -13.92 -8.02 16.00
N ARG A 179 -13.26 -9.07 15.47
CA ARG A 179 -12.92 -10.29 16.22
C ARG A 179 -11.47 -10.28 16.72
N LEU A 180 -10.65 -9.35 16.23
CA LEU A 180 -9.24 -9.22 16.57
C LEU A 180 -8.98 -8.06 17.53
N TYR A 181 -9.82 -7.03 17.48
CA TYR A 181 -9.68 -5.80 18.24
C TYR A 181 -11.04 -5.41 18.84
N ASP A 182 -11.15 -5.41 20.16
CA ASP A 182 -12.38 -5.04 20.88
C ASP A 182 -12.81 -3.60 20.63
N SER A 183 -11.87 -2.75 20.22
CA SER A 183 -12.11 -1.35 19.87
C SER A 183 -12.89 -1.16 18.57
N CYS A 184 -13.06 -2.21 17.75
CA CYS A 184 -13.62 -2.12 16.41
C CYS A 184 -15.08 -2.59 16.35
N GLY A 185 -15.94 -1.77 15.74
CA GLY A 185 -17.33 -2.13 15.46
C GLY A 185 -17.51 -3.03 14.24
N THR A 186 -18.75 -3.50 14.04
CA THR A 186 -19.16 -4.40 12.94
C THR A 186 -19.64 -3.66 11.68
N THR A 187 -19.60 -2.33 11.66
CA THR A 187 -20.00 -1.52 10.51
C THR A 187 -19.16 -1.91 9.29
N ASN A 188 -19.80 -2.41 8.25
CA ASN A 188 -19.11 -2.90 7.07
C ASN A 188 -18.83 -1.77 6.08
N LEU A 189 -17.54 -1.52 5.82
CA LEU A 189 -17.09 -0.69 4.70
C LEU A 189 -16.42 -1.58 3.67
N VAL A 190 -16.58 -1.23 2.40
CA VAL A 190 -16.16 -2.07 1.28
C VAL A 190 -15.39 -1.24 0.27
N ASP A 191 -14.20 -1.71 -0.11
CA ASP A 191 -13.46 -1.17 -1.24
C ASP A 191 -12.87 -2.32 -2.07
N GLN A 192 -13.60 -2.70 -3.12
CA GLN A 192 -13.21 -3.79 -4.01
C GLN A 192 -11.99 -3.45 -4.89
N ARG A 193 -11.59 -2.19 -5.01
CA ARG A 193 -10.37 -1.83 -5.75
C ARG A 193 -9.13 -2.43 -5.09
N THR A 194 -9.20 -2.66 -3.78
CA THR A 194 -8.10 -3.24 -3.01
C THR A 194 -8.04 -4.77 -3.05
N VAL A 195 -9.00 -5.47 -3.67
CA VAL A 195 -9.14 -6.94 -3.62
C VAL A 195 -7.87 -7.71 -3.98
N ALA A 196 -7.10 -7.16 -4.93
CA ALA A 196 -5.87 -7.74 -5.46
C ALA A 196 -4.58 -7.16 -4.86
N HIS A 197 -4.68 -6.13 -4.01
CA HIS A 197 -3.51 -5.47 -3.42
C HIS A 197 -2.75 -6.46 -2.53
N THR A 198 -1.44 -6.54 -2.70
CA THR A 198 -0.57 -7.40 -1.89
C THR A 198 0.83 -6.83 -1.79
N ALA A 199 1.68 -7.52 -1.04
CA ALA A 199 3.11 -7.27 -0.91
C ALA A 199 3.84 -8.61 -0.73
N PRO A 200 5.14 -8.71 -1.07
CA PRO A 200 5.90 -9.96 -0.97
C PRO A 200 6.01 -10.51 0.46
N CYS A 201 5.84 -9.66 1.47
CA CYS A 201 5.87 -10.06 2.88
C CYS A 201 4.53 -10.61 3.41
N LEU A 202 3.51 -10.71 2.56
CA LEU A 202 2.20 -11.24 2.93
C LEU A 202 2.03 -12.67 2.40
N ALA A 203 1.10 -13.40 3.01
CA ALA A 203 0.75 -14.74 2.53
C ALA A 203 0.38 -14.72 1.04
N GLY A 204 0.75 -15.81 0.36
CA GLY A 204 0.50 -16.02 -1.06
C GLY A 204 -0.99 -16.15 -1.40
N ARG A 205 -1.28 -16.37 -2.68
CA ARG A 205 -2.65 -16.62 -3.12
C ARG A 205 -3.11 -18.00 -2.65
N CYS A 206 -4.42 -18.18 -2.66
CA CYS A 206 -5.01 -19.49 -2.64
C CYS A 206 -4.85 -20.06 -4.05
N ASP A 207 -3.99 -21.06 -4.17
CA ASP A 207 -3.73 -21.78 -5.42
C ASP A 207 -4.57 -23.07 -5.44
#